data_AF-A0A2G5UZS4-F1
#
_entry.id   AF-A0A2G5UZS4-F1
#
_cell.length_a   1.000
_cell.length_b   1.000
_cell.length_c   1.000
_cell.angle_alpha   90.00
_cell.angle_beta   90.00
_cell.angle_gamma   90.00
#
_symmetry.space_group_name_H-M   'P 1'
#
loop_
_entity.id
_entity.type
_entity.pdbx_description
1 polymer ?
#
loop_
_entity_poly.entity_id
_entity_poly.type
_entity_poly.pdbx_seq_one_letter_code
_entity_poly.pdbx_strand_id
1 'polypeptide(L)'
;MGIEELPVIAQMPNIMFNKMMPMFDYAIVECTAELLYNRTFLGQDDHPLEEDYYENMINVHYHKHHMEPDYVLNCTPGYEIWRSRKYPL
;
A
#
# COMPACT_ATOMS: atom_id res chain seq x y z
N MET A 1 -0.52 -14.35 3.02
CA MET A 1 0.67 -13.88 2.28
C MET A 1 1.88 -14.59 2.83
N GLY A 2 2.83 -14.92 1.96
CA GLY A 2 4.10 -15.57 2.29
C GLY A 2 5.30 -14.79 1.73
N ILE A 3 6.51 -15.26 2.03
CA ILE A 3 7.76 -14.58 1.64
C ILE A 3 7.92 -14.45 0.12
N GLU A 4 7.29 -15.34 -0.65
CA GLU A 4 7.29 -15.32 -2.11
C GLU A 4 6.64 -14.05 -2.70
N GLU A 5 5.76 -13.39 -1.95
CA GLU A 5 5.06 -12.18 -2.37
C GLU A 5 5.81 -10.89 -1.99
N LEU A 6 6.94 -11.00 -1.26
CA LEU A 6 7.75 -9.85 -0.84
C LEU A 6 8.14 -8.91 -2.01
N PRO A 7 8.56 -9.39 -3.20
CA PRO A 7 8.91 -8.50 -4.31
C PRO A 7 7.72 -7.66 -4.78
N VAL A 8 6.50 -8.21 -4.74
CA VAL A 8 5.29 -7.50 -5.11
C VAL A 8 4.95 -6.47 -4.03
N ILE A 9 4.96 -6.87 -2.77
CA ILE A 9 4.68 -5.99 -1.63
C ILE A 9 5.66 -4.81 -1.58
N ALA A 10 6.94 -5.06 -1.84
CA ALA A 10 7.98 -4.03 -1.84
C ALA A 10 7.72 -2.94 -2.90
N GLN A 11 7.07 -3.29 -4.02
CA GLN A 11 6.83 -2.39 -5.14
C GLN A 11 5.43 -1.75 -5.09
N MET A 12 4.49 -2.30 -4.31
CA MET A 12 3.12 -1.79 -4.27
C MET A 12 3.04 -0.35 -3.74
N PRO A 13 2.24 0.53 -4.37
CA PRO A 13 2.02 1.90 -3.89
C PRO A 13 1.08 1.95 -2.67
N ASN A 14 0.53 0.82 -2.26
CA ASN A 14 -0.39 0.72 -1.14
C ASN A 14 0.38 0.74 0.19
N ILE A 15 -0.04 1.61 1.10
CA ILE A 15 0.56 1.76 2.45
C ILE A 15 0.25 0.54 3.34
N MET A 16 -0.87 -0.14 3.10
CA MET A 16 -1.30 -1.29 3.89
C MET A 16 -1.72 -2.46 3.00
N PHE A 17 -1.37 -3.66 3.43
CA PHE A 17 -1.84 -4.93 2.89
C PHE A 17 -2.27 -5.83 4.07
N ASN A 18 -3.18 -6.76 3.83
CA ASN A 18 -3.80 -7.58 4.89
C ASN A 18 -3.79 -9.08 4.58
N LYS A 19 -3.78 -9.87 5.67
CA LYS A 19 -3.67 -11.33 5.81
C LYS A 19 -2.24 -11.88 5.84
N MET A 20 -1.40 -11.24 6.65
CA MET A 20 -0.18 -11.84 7.20
C MET A 20 -0.56 -12.78 8.34
N MET A 21 -0.20 -14.07 8.25
CA MET A 21 -0.46 -15.05 9.31
C MET A 21 0.87 -15.59 9.84
N PRO A 22 1.33 -15.18 11.04
CA PRO A 22 2.61 -15.61 11.59
C PRO A 22 2.82 -17.12 11.66
N MET A 23 1.74 -17.89 11.88
CA MET A 23 1.80 -19.36 11.91
C MET A 23 2.04 -19.99 10.55
N PHE A 24 1.74 -19.28 9.46
CA PHE A 24 1.93 -19.76 8.10
C PHE A 24 3.33 -19.39 7.61
N ASP A 25 3.67 -18.11 7.69
CA ASP A 25 4.97 -17.59 7.30
C ASP A 25 5.27 -16.32 8.10
N TYR A 26 6.29 -16.37 8.96
CA TYR A 26 6.74 -15.23 9.73
C TYR A 26 7.80 -14.41 9.01
N ALA A 27 8.51 -15.00 8.04
CA ALA A 27 9.58 -14.32 7.32
C ALA A 27 9.04 -13.13 6.54
N ILE A 28 7.83 -13.24 5.97
CA ILE A 28 7.20 -12.09 5.29
C ILE A 28 6.96 -10.90 6.23
N VAL A 29 6.64 -11.14 7.51
CA VAL A 29 6.46 -10.08 8.51
C VAL A 29 7.80 -9.44 8.85
N GLU A 30 8.82 -10.26 9.12
CA GLU A 30 10.18 -9.82 9.47
C GLU A 30 10.83 -9.03 8.32
N CYS A 31 10.86 -9.59 7.11
CA CYS A 31 11.47 -8.95 5.95
C CYS A 31 10.74 -7.66 5.54
N THR A 32 9.42 -7.59 5.70
CA THR A 32 8.71 -6.33 5.41
C THR A 32 9.02 -5.27 6.46
N ALA A 33 9.17 -5.64 7.73
CA ALA A 33 9.58 -4.71 8.78
C ALA A 33 11.01 -4.20 8.55
N GLU A 34 11.94 -5.09 8.16
CA GLU A 34 13.31 -4.72 7.79
C GLU A 34 13.34 -3.79 6.58
N LEU A 35 12.56 -4.10 5.53
CA LEU A 35 12.44 -3.25 4.34
C LEU A 35 12.00 -1.82 4.70
N LEU A 36 10.98 -1.69 5.55
CA LEU A 36 10.50 -0.38 6.03
C LEU A 36 11.57 0.33 6.86
N TYR A 37 12.26 -0.38 7.75
CA TYR A 37 13.35 0.18 8.54
C TYR A 37 14.49 0.71 7.66
N ASN A 38 14.88 -0.06 6.63
CA ASN A 38 15.94 0.31 5.71
C ASN A 38 15.59 1.56 4.89
N ARG A 39 14.34 1.65 4.40
CA ARG A 39 13.82 2.82 3.68
C ARG A 39 13.76 4.07 4.57
N THR A 40 13.39 3.91 5.84
CA THR A 40 13.16 5.04 6.75
C THR A 40 14.42 5.52 7.48
N PHE A 41 15.27 4.60 7.96
CA PHE A 41 16.38 4.94 8.85
C PHE A 41 17.77 4.78 8.22
N LEU A 42 17.91 3.92 7.21
CA LEU A 42 19.21 3.69 6.54
C LEU A 42 19.36 4.48 5.23
N GLY A 43 18.35 5.27 4.84
CA GLY A 43 18.37 6.07 3.62
C GLY A 43 18.44 5.23 2.34
N GLN A 44 18.01 3.96 2.40
CA GLN A 44 17.86 3.12 1.21
C GLN A 44 16.56 3.50 0.50
N ASP A 45 16.61 4.62 -0.20
CA ASP A 45 15.47 5.12 -0.98
C ASP A 45 15.37 4.32 -2.28
N ASP A 46 14.33 3.50 -2.38
CA ASP A 46 14.01 2.67 -3.55
C ASP A 46 13.04 3.45 -4.45
N HIS A 47 11.91 3.88 -3.87
CA HIS A 47 10.93 4.76 -4.49
C HIS A 47 10.25 5.64 -3.42
N PRO A 48 9.85 6.87 -3.77
CA PRO A 48 9.16 7.76 -2.84
C PRO A 48 7.75 7.26 -2.55
N LEU A 49 7.23 7.59 -1.36
CA LEU A 49 5.83 7.38 -1.04
C LEU A 49 4.94 8.20 -1.98
N GLU A 50 4.11 7.53 -2.77
CA GLU A 50 3.12 8.19 -3.63
C GLU A 50 1.91 8.67 -2.83
N GLU A 51 2.07 9.78 -2.11
CA GLU A 51 1.00 10.39 -1.30
C GLU A 51 -0.24 10.70 -2.15
N ASP A 52 -0.05 11.26 -3.35
CA ASP A 52 -1.14 11.56 -4.29
C ASP A 52 -1.96 10.33 -4.66
N TYR A 53 -1.32 9.16 -4.86
CA TYR A 53 -2.03 7.93 -5.16
C TYR A 53 -2.92 7.54 -3.97
N TYR A 54 -2.36 7.59 -2.76
CA TYR A 54 -3.08 7.21 -1.53
C TYR A 54 -4.23 8.15 -1.22
N GLU A 55 -4.00 9.46 -1.28
CA GLU A 55 -5.01 10.48 -0.96
C GLU A 55 -6.24 10.40 -1.88
N ASN A 56 -6.02 10.03 -3.14
CA ASN A 56 -7.08 9.90 -4.14
C ASN A 56 -7.78 8.53 -4.14
N MET A 57 -7.40 7.60 -3.25
CA MET A 57 -8.04 6.29 -3.17
C MET A 57 -9.50 6.40 -2.74
N ILE A 58 -10.39 5.66 -3.42
CA ILE A 58 -11.85 5.70 -3.17
C ILE A 58 -12.17 5.33 -1.71
N ASN A 59 -11.48 4.34 -1.14
CA ASN A 59 -11.67 3.94 0.25
C ASN A 59 -11.22 5.05 1.23
N VAL A 60 -10.20 5.83 0.88
CA VAL A 60 -9.76 6.97 1.70
C VAL A 60 -10.81 8.07 1.68
N HIS A 61 -11.33 8.41 0.50
CA HIS A 61 -12.46 9.34 0.37
C HIS A 61 -13.70 8.88 1.13
N TYR A 62 -14.06 7.60 1.02
CA TYR A 62 -15.17 7.02 1.77
C TYR A 62 -14.95 7.19 3.28
N HIS A 63 -13.81 6.73 3.82
CA HIS A 63 -13.56 6.82 5.25
C HIS A 63 -13.46 8.26 5.76
N LYS A 64 -13.04 9.20 4.92
CA LYS A 64 -13.02 10.63 5.26
C LYS A 64 -14.42 11.23 5.42
N HIS A 65 -15.37 10.83 4.59
CA HIS A 65 -16.69 11.47 4.49
C HIS A 65 -17.88 10.57 4.90
N HIS A 66 -17.67 9.33 5.33
CA HIS A 66 -18.76 8.38 5.63
C HIS A 66 -19.73 8.81 6.74
N MET A 67 -19.38 9.82 7.54
CA MET A 67 -20.23 10.38 8.59
C MET A 67 -21.07 11.58 8.09
N GLU A 68 -20.83 12.04 6.86
CA GLU A 68 -21.56 13.15 6.24
C GLU A 68 -22.81 12.60 5.54
N PRO A 69 -24.03 13.00 5.96
CA PRO A 69 -25.27 12.35 5.51
C PRO A 69 -25.60 12.58 4.03
N ASP A 70 -25.15 13.70 3.45
CA ASP A 70 -25.43 14.08 2.07
C ASP A 70 -24.24 13.83 1.12
N TYR A 71 -23.17 13.19 1.61
CA TYR A 71 -21.98 12.94 0.79
C TYR A 71 -22.22 11.82 -0.21
N VAL A 72 -22.12 12.14 -1.50
CA VAL A 72 -22.19 11.17 -2.59
C VAL A 72 -20.77 10.82 -3.03
N LEU A 73 -20.36 9.59 -2.75
CA LEU A 73 -19.04 9.09 -3.15
C LEU A 73 -18.99 8.89 -4.67
N ASN A 74 -18.01 9.52 -5.33
CA ASN A 74 -17.65 9.19 -6.70
C ASN A 74 -16.80 7.91 -6.71
N CYS A 75 -17.34 6.82 -7.25
CA CYS A 75 -16.65 5.53 -7.35
C CYS A 75 -15.75 5.42 -8.60
N THR A 76 -15.58 6.50 -9.36
CA THR A 76 -14.67 6.53 -10.50
C THR A 76 -13.25 6.81 -10.01
N PRO A 77 -12.28 5.89 -10.19
CA PRO A 77 -10.92 6.11 -9.73
C PRO A 77 -10.26 7.25 -10.51
N GLY A 78 -9.77 8.26 -9.78
CA GLY A 78 -8.94 9.35 -10.32
C GLY A 78 -7.46 8.99 -10.48
N TYR A 79 -7.09 7.74 -10.20
CA TYR A 79 -5.73 7.22 -10.18
C TYR A 79 -5.63 5.93 -11.00
N GLU A 80 -4.42 5.61 -11.46
CA GLU A 80 -4.17 4.33 -12.11
C GLU A 80 -4.23 3.18 -11.09
N ILE A 81 -5.08 2.19 -11.34
CA ILE A 81 -5.25 1.05 -10.43
C ILE A 81 -3.94 0.26 -10.35
N TRP A 82 -3.53 -0.14 -9.14
CA TRP A 82 -2.25 -0.84 -8.91
C TRP A 82 -1.99 -2.03 -9.86
N ARG A 83 -3.04 -2.78 -10.26
CA ARG A 83 -2.92 -3.95 -11.13
C ARG A 83 -2.50 -3.61 -12.57
N SER A 84 -2.77 -2.39 -13.03
CA SER A 84 -2.41 -1.97 -14.39
C SER A 84 -1.03 -1.31 -14.46
N ARG A 85 -0.47 -0.93 -13.31
CA ARG A 85 0.84 -0.29 -13.22
C ARG A 85 1.97 -1.24 -13.62
N LYS A 86 3.00 -0.70 -14.29
CA LYS A 86 4.25 -1.41 -14.62
C LYS A 86 5.36 -0.98 -13.65
N TYR A 87 6.14 -1.95 -13.18
CA TYR A 87 7.29 -1.74 -12.30
C TYR A 87 8.62 -1.85 -13.05
N PRO A 88 9.72 -1.25 -12.54
CA PRO A 88 9.78 -0.33 -11.39
C PRO A 88 9.45 1.11 -11.81
N LEU A 89 8.98 1.94 -10.87
CA LEU A 89 8.98 3.40 -11.05
C LEU A 89 10.42 3.92 -11.14
#